data_AF-A0A668U586-F1
#
_entry.id   AF-A0A668U586-F1
#
_cell.length_a   1.000
_cell.length_b   1.000
_cell.length_c   1.000
_cell.angle_alpha   90.00
_cell.angle_beta   90.00
_cell.angle_gamma   90.00
#
_symmetry.space_group_name_H-M   'P 1'
#
loop_
_entity.id
_entity.type
_entity.pdbx_description
1 polymer ?
#
loop_
_entity_poly.entity_id
_entity_poly.type
_entity_poly.pdbx_seq_one_letter_code
_entity_poly.pdbx_strand_id
1 'polypeptide(L)'
;MTLSLQRQMMENLIIAKARQDALQRKMEDRRLRLQEEANRRFAASGAMTPEEREQRILYTNVLEYEQDHDWPKQWKAKMKKNPDVSLVSNLVSYLLSRSDHPVVKLLRKHQYRVYNRLYPIVSKGLPKSPAMPLRPCHSIHNPLHPDTPKRPVRTACSTQSVKSFSTDLISPSRSHNLTPKYEEEEAEDPSEQGTMDRENSFEDLEQFVTQMDWVPPPSSTDDTASDSDLVCDFSVPLERDESHVQELEKRAVKEHLKAVVKDIHIAIDQLLSLCLLSFECLNTASFKDLCLASIEEAFFTPLWSALVALFRKVYVEREQAYETSVKLYSDASPRDIGIPLKLFPQNTGSPQGSYPYGSAIQELKLLIHDRCPQRKLECIVRTLRLICACAEDYRCLHEGDTTPKTAAIGADDLLPILSYVALRCQCPQLVSECAALEEFIHEGYLIGEEGYCLTSMQSALAYVESLHTGVAQLPVGKLI
;
A
#
# COMPACT_ATOMS: atom_id res chain seq x y z
N MET A 1 -51.69 -17.32 43.72
CA MET A 1 -50.98 -17.71 42.47
C MET A 1 -49.52 -17.25 42.45
N THR A 2 -49.22 -16.02 42.88
CA THR A 2 -47.88 -15.40 42.88
C THR A 2 -46.72 -16.24 43.42
N LEU A 3 -46.79 -16.74 44.66
CA LEU A 3 -45.66 -17.43 45.33
C LEU A 3 -45.16 -18.67 44.56
N SER A 4 -46.05 -19.43 43.91
CA SER A 4 -45.66 -20.62 43.14
C SER A 4 -44.87 -20.25 41.89
N LEU A 5 -45.24 -19.14 41.23
CA LEU A 5 -44.55 -18.64 40.04
C LEU A 5 -43.18 -18.06 40.42
N GLN A 6 -43.10 -17.32 41.53
CA GLN A 6 -41.82 -16.80 42.07
C GLN A 6 -40.86 -17.95 42.42
N ARG A 7 -41.37 -19.03 43.04
CA ARG A 7 -40.58 -20.23 43.32
C ARG A 7 -40.08 -20.90 42.04
N GLN A 8 -40.95 -21.13 41.07
CA GLN A 8 -40.57 -21.74 39.79
C GLN A 8 -39.55 -20.89 39.01
N MET A 9 -39.67 -19.56 39.07
CA MET A 9 -38.70 -18.63 38.48
C MET A 9 -37.34 -18.69 39.20
N MET A 10 -37.32 -18.80 40.54
CA MET A 10 -36.10 -19.01 41.32
C MET A 10 -35.42 -20.35 40.97
N GLU A 11 -36.19 -21.43 40.91
CA GLU A 11 -35.69 -22.76 40.55
C GLU A 11 -35.13 -22.77 39.10
N ASN A 12 -35.81 -22.14 38.15
CA ASN A 12 -35.30 -21.94 36.78
C ASN A 12 -34.00 -21.11 36.74
N LEU A 13 -33.90 -20.05 37.54
CA LEU A 13 -32.68 -19.21 37.61
C LEU A 13 -31.49 -19.99 38.19
N ILE A 14 -31.72 -20.80 39.23
CA ILE A 14 -30.71 -21.68 39.82
C ILE A 14 -30.24 -22.73 38.78
N ILE A 15 -31.17 -23.33 38.04
CA ILE A 15 -30.85 -24.30 36.97
C ILE A 15 -30.07 -23.62 35.83
N ALA A 16 -30.47 -22.41 35.42
CA ALA A 16 -29.78 -21.65 34.39
C ALA A 16 -28.34 -21.30 34.82
N LYS A 17 -28.16 -20.81 36.04
CA LYS A 17 -26.83 -20.52 36.60
C LYS A 17 -25.97 -21.79 36.73
N ALA A 18 -26.52 -22.89 37.25
CA ALA A 18 -25.78 -24.15 37.35
C ALA A 18 -25.33 -24.68 35.98
N ARG A 19 -26.12 -24.47 34.92
CA ARG A 19 -25.73 -24.76 33.53
C ARG A 19 -24.63 -23.82 33.04
N GLN A 20 -24.73 -22.52 33.30
CA GLN A 20 -23.70 -21.53 32.98
C GLN A 20 -22.37 -21.87 33.66
N ASP A 21 -22.36 -22.08 34.98
CA ASP A 21 -21.18 -22.45 35.77
C ASP A 21 -20.57 -23.78 35.27
N ALA A 22 -21.39 -24.75 34.85
CA ALA A 22 -20.91 -26.03 34.30
C ALA A 22 -20.35 -25.90 32.87
N LEU A 23 -20.84 -24.96 32.08
CA LEU A 23 -20.34 -24.66 30.74
C LEU A 23 -19.05 -23.83 30.81
N GLN A 24 -18.97 -22.87 31.73
CA GLN A 24 -17.76 -22.09 32.02
C GLN A 24 -16.59 -23.00 32.45
N ARG A 25 -16.78 -23.89 33.44
CA ARG A 25 -15.72 -24.83 33.85
C ARG A 25 -15.22 -25.69 32.67
N LYS A 26 -16.13 -26.15 31.80
CA LYS A 26 -15.74 -26.92 30.58
C LYS A 26 -14.94 -26.08 29.57
N MET A 27 -15.18 -24.77 29.47
CA MET A 27 -14.38 -23.87 28.64
C MET A 27 -13.00 -23.62 29.28
N GLU A 28 -12.94 -23.43 30.59
CA GLU A 28 -11.69 -23.28 31.36
C GLU A 28 -10.83 -24.56 31.26
N ASP A 29 -11.42 -25.74 31.49
CA ASP A 29 -10.79 -27.06 31.33
C ASP A 29 -10.34 -27.32 29.88
N ARG A 30 -11.04 -26.80 28.88
CA ARG A 30 -10.61 -26.83 27.46
C ARG A 30 -9.40 -25.94 27.26
N ARG A 31 -9.50 -24.67 27.65
CA ARG A 31 -8.44 -23.66 27.47
C ARG A 31 -7.13 -24.04 28.16
N LEU A 32 -7.21 -24.60 29.38
CA LEU A 32 -6.03 -25.08 30.12
C LEU A 32 -5.27 -26.18 29.34
N ARG A 33 -5.98 -27.19 28.82
CA ARG A 33 -5.36 -28.28 28.03
C ARG A 33 -4.73 -27.78 26.72
N LEU A 34 -5.35 -26.80 26.06
CA LEU A 34 -4.80 -26.17 24.86
C LEU A 34 -3.57 -25.30 25.20
N GLN A 35 -3.57 -24.65 26.36
CA GLN A 35 -2.41 -23.91 26.88
C GLN A 35 -1.25 -24.85 27.27
N GLU A 36 -1.53 -26.05 27.81
CA GLU A 36 -0.54 -27.11 28.03
C GLU A 36 0.01 -27.70 26.73
N GLU A 37 -0.81 -27.83 25.69
CA GLU A 37 -0.37 -28.22 24.34
C GLU A 37 0.53 -27.14 23.72
N ALA A 38 0.12 -25.87 23.76
CA ALA A 38 0.96 -24.75 23.35
C ALA A 38 2.28 -24.73 24.12
N ASN A 39 2.26 -24.80 25.46
CA ASN A 39 3.47 -24.82 26.29
C ASN A 39 4.41 -25.97 25.91
N ARG A 40 3.91 -27.19 25.65
CA ARG A 40 4.73 -28.32 25.18
C ARG A 40 5.39 -28.02 23.83
N ARG A 41 4.71 -27.32 22.92
CA ARG A 41 5.24 -26.89 21.61
C ARG A 41 6.43 -25.92 21.72
N PHE A 42 6.55 -25.18 22.83
CA PHE A 42 7.66 -24.24 23.12
C PHE A 42 8.60 -24.72 24.26
N ALA A 43 8.40 -25.92 24.82
CA ALA A 43 9.14 -26.39 26.01
C ALA A 43 10.61 -26.76 25.77
N ALA A 44 11.10 -26.67 24.52
CA ALA A 44 12.50 -26.86 24.18
C ALA A 44 13.36 -25.60 24.39
N SER A 45 12.74 -24.42 24.49
CA SER A 45 13.42 -23.18 24.90
C SER A 45 13.62 -23.13 26.41
N GLY A 46 14.71 -22.47 26.84
CA GLY A 46 15.12 -22.36 28.24
C GLY A 46 14.30 -21.34 29.06
N ALA A 47 14.90 -20.19 29.36
CA ALA A 47 14.26 -19.15 30.18
C ALA A 47 13.15 -18.45 29.38
N MET A 48 11.89 -18.58 29.82
CA MET A 48 10.74 -17.95 29.15
C MET A 48 10.89 -16.43 29.00
N THR A 49 11.10 -15.98 27.76
CA THR A 49 11.08 -14.56 27.41
C THR A 49 9.63 -14.02 27.36
N PRO A 50 9.39 -12.71 27.45
CA PRO A 50 8.05 -12.15 27.25
C PRO A 50 7.51 -12.38 25.83
N GLU A 51 8.38 -12.42 24.81
CA GLU A 51 8.01 -12.71 23.42
C GLU A 51 7.51 -14.15 23.25
N GLU A 52 8.20 -15.13 23.86
CA GLU A 52 7.70 -16.52 23.92
C GLU A 52 6.36 -16.61 24.64
N ARG A 53 6.14 -15.79 25.68
CA ARG A 53 4.86 -15.75 26.39
C ARG A 53 3.75 -15.23 25.49
N GLU A 54 3.98 -14.19 24.69
CA GLU A 54 3.00 -13.70 23.71
C GLU A 54 2.75 -14.76 22.62
N GLN A 55 3.80 -15.38 22.05
CA GLN A 55 3.65 -16.45 21.05
C GLN A 55 2.88 -17.67 21.58
N ARG A 56 3.12 -18.11 22.83
CA ARG A 56 2.35 -19.19 23.47
C ARG A 56 0.86 -18.84 23.62
N ILE A 57 0.53 -17.60 23.98
CA ILE A 57 -0.86 -17.11 24.07
C ILE A 57 -1.51 -17.07 22.69
N LEU A 58 -0.83 -16.49 21.69
CA LEU A 58 -1.31 -16.42 20.30
C LEU A 58 -1.56 -17.80 19.70
N TYR A 59 -0.65 -18.76 19.92
CA TYR A 59 -0.81 -20.14 19.46
C TYR A 59 -1.90 -20.90 20.23
N THR A 60 -2.10 -20.61 21.53
CA THR A 60 -3.24 -21.16 22.29
C THR A 60 -4.57 -20.69 21.68
N ASN A 61 -4.67 -19.42 21.25
CA ASN A 61 -5.85 -18.90 20.57
C ASN A 61 -6.09 -19.57 19.21
N VAL A 62 -5.04 -19.93 18.46
CA VAL A 62 -5.15 -20.73 17.23
C VAL A 62 -5.68 -22.13 17.53
N LEU A 63 -5.09 -22.82 18.52
CA LEU A 63 -5.56 -24.15 18.93
C LEU A 63 -7.02 -24.11 19.41
N GLU A 64 -7.44 -23.03 20.07
CA GLU A 64 -8.84 -22.81 20.46
C GLU A 64 -9.74 -22.65 19.22
N TYR A 65 -9.33 -21.83 18.24
CA TYR A 65 -10.05 -21.64 16.98
C TYR A 65 -10.17 -22.93 16.14
N GLU A 66 -9.11 -23.74 16.08
CA GLU A 66 -9.07 -25.00 15.31
C GLU A 66 -9.97 -26.10 15.88
N GLN A 67 -10.44 -26.00 17.14
CA GLN A 67 -11.43 -26.94 17.66
C GLN A 67 -12.82 -26.66 17.07
N ASP A 68 -13.21 -25.38 16.93
CA ASP A 68 -14.55 -24.98 16.47
C ASP A 68 -14.66 -24.91 14.93
N HIS A 69 -13.53 -25.00 14.21
CA HIS A 69 -13.47 -24.94 12.74
C HIS A 69 -12.75 -26.15 12.14
N ASP A 70 -13.35 -26.78 11.13
CA ASP A 70 -12.75 -27.94 10.44
C ASP A 70 -11.92 -27.57 9.20
N TRP A 71 -12.06 -26.36 8.66
CA TRP A 71 -11.29 -25.93 7.48
C TRP A 71 -9.77 -26.04 7.66
N PRO A 72 -9.15 -25.72 8.83
CA PRO A 72 -7.70 -25.84 8.99
C PRO A 72 -7.26 -27.30 8.90
N LYS A 73 -8.03 -28.21 9.51
CA LYS A 73 -7.81 -29.67 9.48
C LYS A 73 -7.88 -30.21 8.05
N GLN A 74 -8.89 -29.78 7.28
CA GLN A 74 -9.06 -30.15 5.87
C GLN A 74 -7.90 -29.66 5.00
N TRP A 75 -7.45 -28.42 5.18
CA TRP A 75 -6.32 -27.87 4.42
C TRP A 75 -4.99 -28.53 4.77
N LYS A 76 -4.71 -28.79 6.06
CA LYS A 76 -3.55 -29.59 6.50
C LYS A 76 -3.55 -30.98 5.87
N ALA A 77 -4.72 -31.63 5.77
CA ALA A 77 -4.85 -32.92 5.10
C ALA A 77 -4.63 -32.86 3.58
N LYS A 78 -5.14 -31.81 2.89
CA LYS A 78 -4.88 -31.55 1.46
C LYS A 78 -3.39 -31.38 1.19
N MET A 79 -2.73 -30.46 1.92
CA MET A 79 -1.30 -30.16 1.82
C MET A 79 -0.42 -31.39 2.10
N LYS A 80 -0.79 -32.23 3.08
CA LYS A 80 -0.06 -33.47 3.38
C LYS A 80 -0.20 -34.53 2.28
N LYS A 81 -1.25 -34.49 1.47
CA LYS A 81 -1.46 -35.42 0.35
C LYS A 81 -0.67 -34.99 -0.88
N ASN A 82 -0.89 -33.75 -1.32
CA ASN A 82 -0.26 -33.13 -2.48
C ASN A 82 0.24 -31.73 -2.08
N PRO A 83 1.53 -31.54 -1.72
CA PRO A 83 2.10 -30.22 -1.53
C PRO A 83 2.35 -29.55 -2.89
N ASP A 84 1.78 -28.36 -3.10
CA ASP A 84 1.96 -27.58 -4.33
C ASP A 84 1.98 -26.07 -4.03
N VAL A 85 2.69 -25.32 -4.87
CA VAL A 85 2.85 -23.86 -4.80
C VAL A 85 1.47 -23.17 -4.86
N SER A 86 0.60 -23.57 -5.80
CA SER A 86 -0.73 -22.96 -5.91
C SER A 86 -1.61 -23.26 -4.70
N LEU A 87 -1.46 -24.44 -4.08
CA LEU A 87 -2.20 -24.80 -2.86
C LEU A 87 -1.73 -23.98 -1.64
N VAL A 88 -0.46 -23.55 -1.59
CA VAL A 88 0.02 -22.62 -0.56
C VAL A 88 -0.57 -21.23 -0.75
N SER A 89 -0.50 -20.65 -1.95
CA SER A 89 -1.12 -19.33 -2.23
C SER A 89 -2.62 -19.35 -1.90
N ASN A 90 -3.34 -20.39 -2.31
CA ASN A 90 -4.77 -20.54 -2.02
C ASN A 90 -5.03 -20.74 -0.51
N LEU A 91 -4.18 -21.47 0.22
CA LEU A 91 -4.29 -21.61 1.69
C LEU A 91 -4.08 -20.27 2.39
N VAL A 92 -3.03 -19.51 2.05
CA VAL A 92 -2.73 -18.26 2.74
C VAL A 92 -3.74 -17.16 2.37
N SER A 93 -4.19 -17.11 1.12
CA SER A 93 -5.32 -16.26 0.71
C SER A 93 -6.61 -16.62 1.47
N TYR A 94 -6.94 -17.91 1.57
CA TYR A 94 -8.11 -18.36 2.34
C TYR A 94 -7.99 -18.02 3.84
N LEU A 95 -6.81 -18.22 4.43
CA LEU A 95 -6.48 -17.83 5.81
C LEU A 95 -6.68 -16.33 6.04
N LEU A 96 -6.19 -15.48 5.13
CA LEU A 96 -6.31 -14.02 5.22
C LEU A 96 -7.77 -13.54 5.05
N SER A 97 -8.61 -14.28 4.30
CA SER A 97 -10.06 -14.01 4.21
C SER A 97 -10.84 -14.25 5.52
N ARG A 98 -10.26 -14.97 6.50
CA ARG A 98 -10.92 -15.27 7.79
C ARG A 98 -10.63 -14.19 8.83
N SER A 99 -11.40 -13.09 8.81
CA SER A 99 -11.31 -11.96 9.75
C SER A 99 -11.41 -12.37 11.24
N ASP A 100 -12.03 -13.50 11.51
CA ASP A 100 -12.20 -14.17 12.79
C ASP A 100 -10.97 -14.96 13.26
N HIS A 101 -10.07 -15.34 12.35
CA HIS A 101 -8.90 -16.18 12.65
C HIS A 101 -7.82 -15.40 13.44
N PRO A 102 -7.16 -16.00 14.45
CA PRO A 102 -6.18 -15.28 15.30
C PRO A 102 -5.01 -14.62 14.55
N VAL A 103 -4.55 -15.20 13.44
CA VAL A 103 -3.53 -14.57 12.56
C VAL A 103 -4.04 -13.25 11.97
N VAL A 104 -5.30 -13.20 11.48
CA VAL A 104 -5.85 -11.99 10.84
C VAL A 104 -6.18 -10.92 11.89
N LYS A 105 -6.60 -11.35 13.09
CA LYS A 105 -6.73 -10.47 14.26
C LYS A 105 -5.37 -9.87 14.69
N LEU A 106 -4.31 -10.67 14.66
CA LEU A 106 -2.94 -10.21 14.92
C LEU A 106 -2.46 -9.23 13.83
N LEU A 107 -2.72 -9.54 12.55
CA LEU A 107 -2.39 -8.69 11.41
C LEU A 107 -3.02 -7.29 11.58
N ARG A 108 -4.33 -7.25 11.84
CA ARG A 108 -5.07 -5.99 12.10
C ARG A 108 -4.55 -5.25 13.33
N LYS A 109 -4.22 -5.95 14.43
CA LYS A 109 -3.59 -5.36 15.64
C LYS A 109 -2.27 -4.65 15.31
N HIS A 110 -1.41 -5.28 14.50
CA HIS A 110 -0.14 -4.66 14.08
C HIS A 110 -0.33 -3.51 13.08
N GLN A 111 -1.22 -3.68 12.10
CA GLN A 111 -1.54 -2.62 11.13
C GLN A 111 -2.07 -1.37 11.84
N TYR A 112 -2.99 -1.52 12.79
CA TYR A 112 -3.50 -0.42 13.59
C TYR A 112 -2.41 0.24 14.48
N ARG A 113 -1.52 -0.55 15.09
CA ARG A 113 -0.36 -0.03 15.85
C ARG A 113 0.57 0.81 14.96
N VAL A 114 0.89 0.34 13.76
CA VAL A 114 1.74 1.07 12.80
C VAL A 114 1.01 2.31 12.28
N TYR A 115 -0.26 2.18 11.90
CA TYR A 115 -1.09 3.30 11.47
C TYR A 115 -1.13 4.43 12.52
N ASN A 116 -1.34 4.11 13.79
CA ASN A 116 -1.35 5.11 14.88
C ASN A 116 0.00 5.81 15.10
N ARG A 117 1.13 5.17 14.73
CA ARG A 117 2.44 5.85 14.69
C ARG A 117 2.60 6.76 13.46
N LEU A 118 1.97 6.44 12.34
CA LEU A 118 2.04 7.22 11.09
C LEU A 118 1.05 8.39 11.09
N TYR A 119 -0.13 8.21 11.68
CA TYR A 119 -1.23 9.18 11.64
C TYR A 119 -0.85 10.60 12.09
N PRO A 120 -0.09 10.84 13.19
CA PRO A 120 0.32 12.19 13.59
C PRO A 120 1.22 12.89 12.56
N ILE A 121 1.87 12.13 11.68
CA ILE A 121 2.79 12.64 10.64
C ILE A 121 2.04 12.88 9.33
N VAL A 122 1.08 12.00 8.98
CA VAL A 122 0.22 12.14 7.80
C VAL A 122 -0.82 13.25 7.99
N SER A 123 -1.51 13.30 9.14
CA SER A 123 -2.56 14.31 9.44
C SER A 123 -2.01 15.74 9.49
N LYS A 124 -0.81 15.94 10.06
CA LYS A 124 -0.06 17.22 9.98
C LYS A 124 0.57 17.47 8.59
N GLY A 125 0.27 16.64 7.59
CA GLY A 125 0.92 16.61 6.28
C GLY A 125 0.20 17.35 5.16
N LEU A 126 -0.89 18.08 5.42
CA LEU A 126 -1.57 18.88 4.39
C LEU A 126 -1.08 20.35 4.43
N PRO A 127 -0.07 20.75 3.62
CA PRO A 127 0.28 22.15 3.48
C PRO A 127 -0.90 22.93 2.89
N LYS A 128 -1.11 24.15 3.39
CA LYS A 128 -2.09 25.06 2.80
C LYS A 128 -1.66 25.40 1.37
N SER A 129 -2.39 24.88 0.38
CA SER A 129 -2.29 25.42 -0.99
C SER A 129 -2.57 26.93 -0.94
N PRO A 130 -1.78 27.77 -1.62
CA PRO A 130 -1.94 29.22 -1.58
C PRO A 130 -3.22 29.64 -2.32
N ALA A 131 -4.34 29.61 -1.60
CA ALA A 131 -5.63 30.05 -2.11
C ALA A 131 -5.55 31.51 -2.54
N MET A 132 -5.67 31.76 -3.86
CA MET A 132 -5.82 33.13 -4.37
C MET A 132 -7.02 33.80 -3.68
N PRO A 133 -6.85 34.99 -3.08
CA PRO A 133 -7.94 35.71 -2.43
C PRO A 133 -8.86 36.34 -3.48
N LEU A 134 -9.74 35.52 -4.07
CA LEU A 134 -10.86 36.00 -4.88
C LEU A 134 -11.78 36.84 -3.98
N ARG A 135 -11.80 38.16 -4.23
CA ARG A 135 -12.62 39.12 -3.48
C ARG A 135 -14.12 38.77 -3.62
N PRO A 136 -14.89 38.73 -2.52
CA PRO A 136 -16.34 38.69 -2.60
C PRO A 136 -16.88 39.99 -3.20
N CYS A 137 -17.50 39.93 -4.38
CA CYS A 137 -18.32 41.02 -4.89
C CYS A 137 -19.76 40.85 -4.38
N HIS A 138 -20.19 41.75 -3.50
CA HIS A 138 -21.57 41.77 -3.02
C HIS A 138 -22.56 42.14 -4.13
N SER A 139 -23.66 41.42 -4.23
CA SER A 139 -24.94 41.97 -4.71
C SER A 139 -26.11 41.21 -4.09
N ILE A 140 -27.20 41.91 -3.79
CA ILE A 140 -28.33 41.44 -2.98
C ILE A 140 -29.65 41.97 -3.60
N HIS A 141 -30.70 41.14 -3.58
CA HIS A 141 -32.10 41.43 -3.95
C HIS A 141 -32.43 41.82 -5.42
N ASN A 142 -32.75 40.82 -6.25
CA ASN A 142 -34.12 40.40 -6.64
C ASN A 142 -35.29 41.40 -6.41
N PRO A 143 -36.43 41.30 -7.15
CA PRO A 143 -36.66 41.47 -8.59
C PRO A 143 -37.83 42.48 -8.88
N LEU A 144 -38.21 42.71 -10.16
CA LEU A 144 -39.61 43.05 -10.54
C LEU A 144 -39.87 42.97 -12.07
N HIS A 145 -41.14 42.73 -12.44
CA HIS A 145 -41.67 42.69 -13.81
C HIS A 145 -42.19 44.09 -14.25
N PRO A 146 -42.46 44.31 -15.56
CA PRO A 146 -43.87 44.42 -15.97
C PRO A 146 -44.18 43.74 -17.33
N ASP A 147 -45.37 44.00 -17.89
CA ASP A 147 -46.15 42.98 -18.63
C ASP A 147 -46.52 43.30 -20.09
N THR A 148 -46.61 42.24 -20.92
CA THR A 148 -47.51 42.09 -22.10
C THR A 148 -47.32 43.02 -23.34
N PRO A 149 -48.07 42.82 -24.46
CA PRO A 149 -48.13 41.57 -25.25
C PRO A 149 -48.05 41.80 -26.79
N LYS A 150 -47.85 40.72 -27.58
CA LYS A 150 -48.57 40.49 -28.86
C LYS A 150 -48.39 39.07 -29.46
N ARG A 151 -49.49 38.57 -30.03
CA ARG A 151 -49.69 37.45 -30.99
C ARG A 151 -50.68 37.97 -32.06
N PRO A 152 -51.02 37.27 -33.16
CA PRO A 152 -50.65 35.92 -33.62
C PRO A 152 -49.83 35.97 -34.95
N VAL A 153 -49.65 34.90 -35.74
CA VAL A 153 -50.60 34.30 -36.73
C VAL A 153 -50.10 32.90 -37.16
N ARG A 154 -51.01 32.02 -37.62
CA ARG A 154 -50.71 30.72 -38.25
C ARG A 154 -50.62 30.85 -39.78
N THR A 155 -49.74 30.09 -40.45
CA THR A 155 -49.91 29.58 -41.84
C THR A 155 -48.89 28.44 -42.06
N ALA A 156 -49.15 27.51 -42.98
CA ALA A 156 -48.26 26.40 -43.33
C ALA A 156 -48.13 26.27 -44.86
N CYS A 157 -46.97 25.80 -45.35
CA CYS A 157 -46.90 24.91 -46.52
C CYS A 157 -45.54 24.20 -46.64
N SER A 158 -45.50 23.17 -47.50
CA SER A 158 -44.35 22.33 -47.85
C SER A 158 -43.53 22.91 -49.00
N THR A 159 -42.21 22.64 -49.05
CA THR A 159 -41.54 21.81 -50.09
C THR A 159 -40.01 21.79 -49.92
N GLN A 160 -39.39 20.60 -50.08
CA GLN A 160 -38.07 20.26 -50.73
C GLN A 160 -36.81 21.14 -50.47
N SER A 161 -35.55 20.67 -50.39
CA SER A 161 -34.85 19.36 -50.35
C SER A 161 -33.31 19.64 -50.31
N VAL A 162 -32.29 18.77 -50.12
CA VAL A 162 -32.08 17.30 -49.88
C VAL A 162 -30.69 17.09 -49.21
N LYS A 163 -30.49 15.95 -48.50
CA LYS A 163 -29.19 15.29 -48.13
C LYS A 163 -28.28 16.03 -47.11
N SER A 164 -27.52 15.39 -46.22
CA SER A 164 -27.14 13.96 -45.99
C SER A 164 -27.24 13.62 -44.48
N PHE A 165 -27.80 12.46 -44.05
CA PHE A 165 -27.12 11.19 -43.68
C PHE A 165 -25.97 11.31 -42.65
N SER A 166 -25.88 10.54 -41.56
CA SER A 166 -26.76 9.51 -40.92
C SER A 166 -26.34 9.38 -39.43
N THR A 167 -27.23 9.39 -38.42
CA THR A 167 -28.19 8.35 -37.94
C THR A 167 -27.58 7.36 -36.93
N ASP A 168 -27.74 7.66 -35.63
CA ASP A 168 -27.71 6.66 -34.55
C ASP A 168 -29.05 5.90 -34.45
N LEU A 169 -29.02 4.70 -33.85
CA LEU A 169 -30.17 3.80 -33.78
C LEU A 169 -30.91 3.90 -32.44
N ILE A 170 -32.24 4.02 -32.49
CA ILE A 170 -33.14 4.01 -31.33
C ILE A 170 -33.94 2.69 -31.29
N SER A 171 -34.11 2.15 -30.09
CA SER A 171 -34.81 0.89 -29.80
C SER A 171 -36.31 0.89 -30.18
N PRO A 172 -36.86 -0.24 -30.65
CA PRO A 172 -38.29 -0.42 -30.81
C PRO A 172 -38.93 -1.09 -29.57
N SER A 173 -39.90 -0.44 -28.94
CA SER A 173 -40.85 -1.08 -28.00
C SER A 173 -42.14 -1.44 -28.73
N ARG A 174 -42.73 -2.61 -28.44
CA ARG A 174 -44.09 -2.96 -28.88
C ARG A 174 -44.77 -3.90 -27.88
N SER A 175 -46.07 -3.76 -27.71
CA SER A 175 -46.86 -4.38 -26.64
C SER A 175 -47.99 -5.29 -27.14
N HIS A 176 -48.57 -6.01 -26.17
CA HIS A 176 -49.90 -6.63 -26.11
C HIS A 176 -50.09 -8.13 -26.44
N ASN A 177 -50.31 -8.86 -25.34
CA ASN A 177 -51.45 -9.75 -25.07
C ASN A 177 -51.59 -11.07 -25.84
N LEU A 178 -51.55 -12.20 -25.11
CA LEU A 178 -52.77 -12.91 -24.67
C LEU A 178 -52.45 -13.97 -23.57
N THR A 179 -53.38 -14.13 -22.62
CA THR A 179 -53.41 -15.11 -21.50
C THR A 179 -54.45 -16.22 -21.77
N PRO A 180 -54.66 -17.27 -20.92
CA PRO A 180 -54.08 -17.63 -19.61
C PRO A 180 -53.40 -19.05 -19.63
N LYS A 181 -53.08 -19.82 -18.56
CA LYS A 181 -53.79 -20.08 -17.28
C LYS A 181 -52.95 -20.97 -16.32
N TYR A 182 -52.99 -20.67 -15.00
CA TYR A 182 -52.57 -21.52 -13.84
C TYR A 182 -51.05 -21.84 -13.72
N GLU A 183 -50.40 -21.94 -12.54
CA GLU A 183 -50.81 -21.79 -11.11
C GLU A 183 -49.94 -20.70 -10.40
N GLU A 184 -50.20 -20.41 -9.11
CA GLU A 184 -49.64 -19.27 -8.35
C GLU A 184 -48.40 -19.64 -7.51
N GLU A 185 -47.36 -18.79 -7.57
CA GLU A 185 -46.50 -18.22 -6.49
C GLU A 185 -45.79 -19.17 -5.46
N GLU A 186 -44.63 -18.85 -4.87
CA GLU A 186 -44.01 -17.54 -4.56
C GLU A 186 -42.51 -17.40 -4.94
N ALA A 187 -42.14 -16.18 -5.36
CA ALA A 187 -40.86 -15.47 -5.19
C ALA A 187 -39.47 -16.15 -5.42
N GLU A 188 -38.85 -15.81 -6.56
CA GLU A 188 -37.42 -15.41 -6.60
C GLU A 188 -37.32 -13.87 -6.63
N ASP A 189 -36.15 -13.31 -6.28
CA ASP A 189 -35.60 -12.07 -6.88
C ASP A 189 -34.05 -12.07 -6.69
N PRO A 190 -33.25 -11.32 -7.46
CA PRO A 190 -32.10 -11.94 -8.14
C PRO A 190 -30.74 -11.27 -7.86
N SER A 191 -29.73 -11.71 -8.62
CA SER A 191 -28.34 -11.27 -8.58
C SER A 191 -28.10 -9.75 -8.58
N GLU A 192 -27.36 -9.25 -7.60
CA GLU A 192 -26.51 -8.06 -7.79
C GLU A 192 -25.17 -8.45 -8.42
N GLN A 193 -24.75 -7.72 -9.45
CA GLN A 193 -23.50 -7.97 -10.15
C GLN A 193 -22.73 -6.67 -10.40
N GLY A 194 -21.85 -6.32 -9.46
CA GLY A 194 -20.73 -5.39 -9.70
C GLY A 194 -20.66 -4.13 -8.83
N THR A 195 -19.98 -4.22 -7.68
CA THR A 195 -19.03 -3.19 -7.21
C THR A 195 -17.83 -3.83 -6.50
N MET A 196 -16.89 -4.39 -7.27
CA MET A 196 -15.56 -4.76 -6.75
C MET A 196 -14.73 -3.49 -6.52
N ASP A 197 -14.89 -2.86 -5.35
CA ASP A 197 -13.97 -1.81 -4.86
C ASP A 197 -14.12 -1.48 -3.35
N ARG A 198 -15.16 -2.02 -2.67
CA ARG A 198 -15.54 -1.57 -1.31
C ARG A 198 -14.92 -2.35 -0.15
N GLU A 199 -14.08 -3.34 -0.41
CA GLU A 199 -13.45 -4.20 0.63
C GLU A 199 -12.20 -3.59 1.29
N ASN A 200 -11.90 -2.31 1.02
CA ASN A 200 -10.75 -1.57 1.56
C ASN A 200 -11.16 -0.35 2.41
N SER A 201 -12.30 -0.38 3.11
CA SER A 201 -12.71 0.77 3.93
C SER A 201 -11.82 0.95 5.15
N PHE A 202 -11.34 2.18 5.32
CA PHE A 202 -10.54 2.63 6.47
C PHE A 202 -11.31 2.49 7.80
N GLU A 203 -12.64 2.66 7.73
CA GLU A 203 -13.58 2.68 8.85
C GLU A 203 -13.70 1.30 9.53
N ASP A 204 -13.54 0.20 8.78
CA ASP A 204 -13.66 -1.17 9.28
C ASP A 204 -12.58 -1.49 10.34
N LEU A 205 -11.40 -0.85 10.24
CA LEU A 205 -10.31 -1.07 11.18
C LEU A 205 -10.59 -0.42 12.54
N GLU A 206 -11.18 0.78 12.56
CA GLU A 206 -11.59 1.47 13.80
C GLU A 206 -12.84 0.82 14.42
N GLN A 207 -13.80 0.40 13.59
CA GLN A 207 -15.03 -0.28 14.03
C GLN A 207 -14.78 -1.72 14.53
N PHE A 208 -13.65 -2.33 14.15
CA PHE A 208 -13.18 -3.59 14.72
C PHE A 208 -12.48 -3.40 16.07
N VAL A 209 -11.66 -2.35 16.23
CA VAL A 209 -10.95 -2.07 17.49
C VAL A 209 -11.92 -1.71 18.63
N THR A 210 -13.03 -1.04 18.32
CA THR A 210 -14.11 -0.77 19.30
C THR A 210 -14.87 -2.02 19.79
N GLN A 211 -14.58 -3.21 19.23
CA GLN A 211 -15.07 -4.51 19.71
C GLN A 211 -14.00 -5.29 20.51
N MET A 212 -12.77 -4.77 20.61
CA MET A 212 -11.69 -5.33 21.41
C MET A 212 -11.36 -4.38 22.56
N ASP A 213 -11.80 -4.72 23.78
CA ASP A 213 -11.57 -3.95 25.01
C ASP A 213 -10.07 -3.76 25.32
N TRP A 214 -9.45 -2.75 24.70
CA TRP A 214 -8.05 -2.39 24.89
C TRP A 214 -7.92 -1.12 25.74
N VAL A 215 -7.70 -1.33 27.03
CA VAL A 215 -7.46 -0.26 27.99
C VAL A 215 -6.03 0.29 27.80
N PRO A 216 -5.83 1.60 27.59
CA PRO A 216 -4.50 2.20 27.55
C PRO A 216 -3.77 2.07 28.90
N PRO A 217 -2.44 1.89 28.93
CA PRO A 217 -1.69 1.93 30.18
C PRO A 217 -1.78 3.34 30.80
N PRO A 218 -2.00 3.47 32.12
CA PRO A 218 -2.14 4.77 32.76
C PRO A 218 -0.82 5.52 32.81
N SER A 219 -0.80 6.75 32.27
CA SER A 219 0.27 7.71 32.50
C SER A 219 0.21 8.20 33.96
N SER A 220 1.32 8.11 34.68
CA SER A 220 1.43 8.61 36.06
C SER A 220 1.43 10.14 36.08
N THR A 221 0.28 10.73 36.36
CA THR A 221 0.16 12.12 36.82
C THR A 221 0.35 12.16 38.32
N ASP A 222 1.34 12.93 38.79
CA ASP A 222 1.43 13.36 40.18
C ASP A 222 1.84 14.83 40.16
N ASP A 223 1.03 15.70 40.75
CA ASP A 223 1.19 17.15 40.68
C ASP A 223 2.15 17.68 41.76
N THR A 224 2.92 18.72 41.45
CA THR A 224 3.10 19.82 42.41
C THR A 224 3.53 21.12 41.71
N ALA A 225 2.89 22.22 42.08
CA ALA A 225 3.20 23.56 41.56
C ALA A 225 4.29 24.25 42.40
N SER A 226 5.02 25.18 41.77
CA SER A 226 5.69 26.28 42.45
C SER A 226 5.82 27.46 41.49
N ASP A 227 5.31 28.62 41.90
CA ASP A 227 5.53 29.88 41.18
C ASP A 227 7.00 30.30 41.24
N SER A 228 7.48 30.99 40.20
CA SER A 228 8.69 31.83 40.28
C SER A 228 8.73 32.82 39.10
N ASP A 229 8.27 34.05 39.34
CA ASP A 229 8.38 35.15 38.36
C ASP A 229 9.85 35.54 38.16
N LEU A 230 10.42 35.20 37.00
CA LEU A 230 11.71 35.72 36.55
C LEU A 230 11.58 36.31 35.15
N VAL A 231 11.47 37.64 35.10
CA VAL A 231 11.57 38.44 33.88
C VAL A 231 12.96 38.22 33.27
N CYS A 232 13.03 37.52 32.15
CA CYS A 232 14.27 37.25 31.42
C CYS A 232 14.28 38.02 30.10
N ASP A 233 15.25 38.92 29.94
CA ASP A 233 15.30 39.91 28.86
C ASP A 233 15.82 39.29 27.54
N PHE A 234 14.89 38.92 26.65
CA PHE A 234 15.21 38.16 25.43
C PHE A 234 15.65 39.09 24.27
N SER A 235 16.96 39.37 24.23
CA SER A 235 17.62 40.08 23.12
C SER A 235 18.78 39.25 22.53
N VAL A 236 18.45 38.08 21.95
CA VAL A 236 19.41 37.17 21.27
C VAL A 236 18.81 36.74 19.91
N PRO A 237 19.60 36.57 18.81
CA PRO A 237 19.03 36.47 17.45
C PRO A 237 18.27 35.18 17.13
N LEU A 238 17.05 35.33 16.60
CA LEU A 238 16.11 34.25 16.25
C LEU A 238 16.64 33.23 15.23
N GLU A 239 17.46 33.66 14.26
CA GLU A 239 17.92 32.80 13.14
C GLU A 239 18.73 31.57 13.57
N ARG A 240 19.38 31.63 14.75
CA ARG A 240 20.11 30.48 15.32
C ARG A 240 19.18 29.43 15.93
N ASP A 241 17.97 29.80 16.32
CA ASP A 241 17.04 28.90 16.98
C ASP A 241 16.20 28.11 15.95
N GLU A 242 15.63 28.77 14.94
CA GLU A 242 14.84 28.12 13.88
C GLU A 242 15.63 27.00 13.15
N SER A 243 16.89 27.28 12.81
CA SER A 243 17.78 26.33 12.14
C SER A 243 18.16 25.14 13.03
N HIS A 244 18.23 25.33 14.34
CA HIS A 244 18.46 24.25 15.31
C HIS A 244 17.20 23.41 15.54
N VAL A 245 16.02 24.05 15.64
CA VAL A 245 14.72 23.37 15.71
C VAL A 245 14.49 22.49 14.48
N GLN A 246 14.77 22.98 13.27
CA GLN A 246 14.57 22.21 12.04
C GLN A 246 15.44 20.94 11.97
N GLU A 247 16.69 20.98 12.43
CA GLU A 247 17.57 19.80 12.51
C GLU A 247 17.11 18.83 13.63
N LEU A 248 16.57 19.33 14.75
CA LEU A 248 15.96 18.48 15.78
C LEU A 248 14.70 17.78 15.25
N GLU A 249 13.81 18.46 14.52
CA GLU A 249 12.65 17.84 13.87
C GLU A 249 13.09 16.77 12.85
N LYS A 250 14.05 17.10 11.99
CA LYS A 250 14.63 16.19 10.99
C LYS A 250 15.23 14.93 11.62
N ARG A 251 15.85 15.06 12.79
CA ARG A 251 16.35 13.93 13.59
C ARG A 251 15.21 13.10 14.19
N ALA A 252 14.24 13.74 14.83
CA ALA A 252 13.09 13.06 15.43
C ALA A 252 12.28 12.26 14.40
N VAL A 253 12.07 12.79 13.19
CA VAL A 253 11.38 12.07 12.10
C VAL A 253 12.20 10.87 11.59
N LYS A 254 13.54 10.98 11.54
CA LYS A 254 14.44 9.85 11.21
C LYS A 254 14.45 8.76 12.28
N GLU A 255 14.46 9.13 13.55
CA GLU A 255 14.40 8.17 14.67
C GLU A 255 13.03 7.49 14.73
N HIS A 256 11.94 8.22 14.49
CA HIS A 256 10.59 7.67 14.37
C HIS A 256 10.45 6.71 13.18
N LEU A 257 11.05 7.02 12.02
CA LEU A 257 11.10 6.08 10.90
C LEU A 257 11.76 4.76 11.29
N LYS A 258 12.95 4.80 11.90
CA LYS A 258 13.65 3.58 12.38
C LYS A 258 12.82 2.79 13.40
N ALA A 259 12.11 3.48 14.29
CA ALA A 259 11.19 2.84 15.23
C ALA A 259 9.98 2.18 14.55
N VAL A 260 9.42 2.79 13.50
CA VAL A 260 8.33 2.23 12.70
C VAL A 260 8.80 1.02 11.88
N VAL A 261 9.94 1.11 11.19
CA VAL A 261 10.52 0.00 10.42
C VAL A 261 10.75 -1.20 11.33
N LYS A 262 11.39 -1.01 12.49
CA LYS A 262 11.59 -2.07 13.49
C LYS A 262 10.27 -2.68 14.00
N ASP A 263 9.25 -1.87 14.27
CA ASP A 263 7.92 -2.35 14.68
C ASP A 263 7.25 -3.20 13.58
N ILE A 264 7.56 -2.95 12.30
CA ILE A 264 7.04 -3.68 11.14
C ILE A 264 7.72 -5.04 10.96
N HIS A 265 9.04 -5.13 11.01
CA HIS A 265 9.73 -6.43 10.93
C HIS A 265 9.29 -7.36 12.06
N ILE A 266 9.25 -6.86 13.31
CA ILE A 266 8.77 -7.65 14.46
C ILE A 266 7.33 -8.14 14.25
N ALA A 267 6.46 -7.31 13.65
CA ALA A 267 5.09 -7.72 13.33
C ALA A 267 5.04 -8.82 12.25
N ILE A 268 5.82 -8.69 11.17
CA ILE A 268 5.88 -9.67 10.09
C ILE A 268 6.48 -10.99 10.59
N ASP A 269 7.53 -10.95 11.41
CA ASP A 269 8.12 -12.12 12.07
C ASP A 269 7.12 -12.82 13.00
N GLN A 270 6.38 -12.06 13.82
CA GLN A 270 5.34 -12.63 14.70
C GLN A 270 4.19 -13.25 13.89
N LEU A 271 3.81 -12.66 12.75
CA LEU A 271 2.79 -13.18 11.84
C LEU A 271 3.25 -14.44 11.12
N LEU A 272 4.44 -14.44 10.52
CA LEU A 272 5.02 -15.59 9.84
C LEU A 272 5.22 -16.74 10.82
N SER A 273 5.80 -16.47 12.00
CA SER A 273 5.93 -17.45 13.08
C SER A 273 4.59 -18.07 13.43
N LEU A 274 3.55 -17.27 13.68
CA LEU A 274 2.22 -17.81 13.99
C LEU A 274 1.62 -18.62 12.83
N CYS A 275 1.82 -18.21 11.57
CA CYS A 275 1.38 -18.98 10.40
C CYS A 275 2.07 -20.34 10.29
N LEU A 276 3.39 -20.40 10.47
CA LEU A 276 4.17 -21.63 10.42
C LEU A 276 3.88 -22.56 11.61
N LEU A 277 3.64 -21.98 12.80
CA LEU A 277 3.19 -22.70 13.99
C LEU A 277 1.80 -23.33 13.78
N SER A 278 0.90 -22.60 13.11
CA SER A 278 -0.46 -23.06 12.77
C SER A 278 -0.42 -24.15 11.68
N PHE A 279 0.33 -23.94 10.61
CA PHE A 279 0.39 -24.80 9.43
C PHE A 279 1.81 -25.32 9.20
N GLU A 280 2.21 -26.36 9.96
CA GLU A 280 3.55 -26.98 9.87
C GLU A 280 3.96 -27.39 8.45
N CYS A 281 2.99 -27.71 7.59
CA CYS A 281 3.19 -28.01 6.17
C CYS A 281 3.81 -26.85 5.36
N LEU A 282 3.82 -25.61 5.88
CA LEU A 282 4.47 -24.44 5.28
C LEU A 282 5.94 -24.29 5.71
N ASN A 283 6.45 -25.14 6.61
CA ASN A 283 7.79 -25.00 7.21
C ASN A 283 8.95 -25.47 6.29
N THR A 284 8.75 -25.53 4.97
CA THR A 284 9.78 -25.72 3.94
C THR A 284 10.18 -24.37 3.35
N ALA A 285 11.44 -24.19 2.93
CA ALA A 285 11.96 -22.89 2.47
C ALA A 285 11.01 -22.16 1.49
N SER A 286 10.76 -22.75 0.32
CA SER A 286 9.88 -22.16 -0.72
C SER A 286 8.45 -21.87 -0.28
N PHE A 287 7.91 -22.57 0.72
CA PHE A 287 6.57 -22.30 1.25
C PHE A 287 6.58 -21.26 2.37
N LYS A 288 7.72 -21.05 3.05
CA LYS A 288 7.92 -19.87 3.93
C LYS A 288 7.99 -18.61 3.09
N ASP A 289 8.77 -18.61 2.02
CA ASP A 289 9.01 -17.43 1.17
C ASP A 289 7.68 -16.94 0.56
N LEU A 290 6.86 -17.87 0.06
CA LEU A 290 5.52 -17.61 -0.47
C LEU A 290 4.48 -17.20 0.60
N CYS A 291 4.58 -17.75 1.80
CA CYS A 291 3.74 -17.35 2.93
C CYS A 291 4.10 -15.93 3.41
N LEU A 292 5.39 -15.62 3.50
CA LEU A 292 5.93 -14.29 3.80
C LEU A 292 5.47 -13.27 2.76
N ALA A 293 5.61 -13.55 1.46
CA ALA A 293 5.10 -12.71 0.38
C ALA A 293 3.60 -12.38 0.53
N SER A 294 2.80 -13.40 0.84
CA SER A 294 1.35 -13.25 1.04
C SER A 294 1.01 -12.42 2.30
N ILE A 295 1.82 -12.54 3.36
CA ILE A 295 1.70 -11.74 4.59
C ILE A 295 2.12 -10.29 4.33
N GLU A 296 3.25 -10.06 3.65
CA GLU A 296 3.75 -8.74 3.29
C GLU A 296 2.75 -7.97 2.41
N GLU A 297 2.20 -8.59 1.36
CA GLU A 297 1.18 -7.95 0.52
C GLU A 297 -0.03 -7.51 1.36
N ALA A 298 -0.57 -8.39 2.20
CA ALA A 298 -1.71 -8.08 3.06
C ALA A 298 -1.36 -7.03 4.14
N PHE A 299 -0.12 -7.02 4.63
CA PHE A 299 0.37 -6.08 5.65
C PHE A 299 0.55 -4.67 5.10
N PHE A 300 1.28 -4.53 3.99
CA PHE A 300 1.68 -3.23 3.43
C PHE A 300 0.57 -2.54 2.62
N THR A 301 -0.32 -3.27 1.95
CA THR A 301 -1.35 -2.69 1.05
C THR A 301 -2.20 -1.55 1.67
N PRO A 302 -2.69 -1.63 2.92
CA PRO A 302 -3.41 -0.52 3.56
C PRO A 302 -2.48 0.56 4.18
N LEU A 303 -1.19 0.27 4.38
CA LEU A 303 -0.24 1.15 5.07
C LEU A 303 0.70 1.92 4.12
N TRP A 304 0.91 1.46 2.89
CA TRP A 304 2.02 1.92 2.04
C TRP A 304 2.02 3.43 1.77
N SER A 305 0.85 4.03 1.53
CA SER A 305 0.72 5.47 1.33
C SER A 305 1.16 6.29 2.55
N ALA A 306 0.85 5.83 3.75
CA ALA A 306 1.25 6.45 5.01
C ALA A 306 2.74 6.22 5.33
N LEU A 307 3.28 5.05 4.96
CA LEU A 307 4.71 4.75 5.06
C LEU A 307 5.53 5.63 4.10
N VAL A 308 5.18 5.67 2.81
CA VAL A 308 5.82 6.54 1.83
C VAL A 308 5.70 8.00 2.26
N ALA A 309 4.58 8.46 2.82
CA ALA A 309 4.47 9.82 3.36
C ALA A 309 5.49 10.12 4.49
N LEU A 310 5.91 9.12 5.28
CA LEU A 310 7.00 9.26 6.26
C LEU A 310 8.38 9.26 5.59
N PHE A 311 8.64 8.32 4.67
CA PHE A 311 9.90 8.31 3.88
C PHE A 311 10.09 9.64 3.13
N ARG A 312 9.04 10.17 2.47
CA ARG A 312 9.04 11.47 1.78
C ARG A 312 9.41 12.65 2.67
N LYS A 313 9.16 12.59 3.98
CA LYS A 313 9.62 13.61 4.94
C LYS A 313 11.08 13.43 5.35
N VAL A 314 11.56 12.19 5.47
CA VAL A 314 12.97 11.89 5.77
C VAL A 314 13.90 12.22 4.60
N TYR A 315 13.46 11.95 3.37
CA TYR A 315 14.24 12.06 2.13
C TYR A 315 13.90 13.31 1.30
N VAL A 316 13.15 14.26 1.85
CA VAL A 316 12.66 15.48 1.15
C VAL A 316 13.77 16.26 0.42
N GLU A 317 14.96 16.36 1.02
CA GLU A 317 16.12 17.06 0.43
C GLU A 317 16.64 16.35 -0.83
N ARG A 318 16.65 15.01 -0.83
CA ARG A 318 17.05 14.22 -2.00
C ARG A 318 15.98 14.26 -3.10
N GLU A 319 14.71 14.30 -2.74
CA GLU A 319 13.64 14.53 -3.73
C GLU A 319 13.74 15.92 -4.37
N GLN A 320 14.02 16.96 -3.60
CA GLN A 320 14.24 18.32 -4.11
C GLN A 320 15.49 18.42 -5.00
N ALA A 321 16.56 17.71 -4.66
CA ALA A 321 17.74 17.56 -5.49
C ALA A 321 17.40 16.93 -6.86
N TYR A 322 16.77 15.75 -6.85
CA TYR A 322 16.29 15.07 -8.05
C TYR A 322 15.33 15.96 -8.87
N GLU A 323 14.36 16.63 -8.25
CA GLU A 323 13.38 17.48 -8.94
C GLU A 323 14.05 18.70 -9.60
N THR A 324 15.10 19.25 -8.97
CA THR A 324 15.91 20.33 -9.53
C THR A 324 16.69 19.85 -10.75
N SER A 325 17.31 18.66 -10.68
CA SER A 325 17.98 18.04 -11.82
C SER A 325 17.01 17.73 -12.98
N VAL A 326 15.81 17.22 -12.70
CA VAL A 326 14.76 16.97 -13.71
C VAL A 326 14.34 18.24 -14.44
N LYS A 327 14.22 19.38 -13.73
CA LYS A 327 13.93 20.68 -14.34
C LYS A 327 15.08 21.16 -15.23
N LEU A 328 16.32 21.04 -14.74
CA LEU A 328 17.53 21.52 -15.40
C LEU A 328 17.91 20.71 -16.66
N TYR A 329 17.67 19.40 -16.64
CA TYR A 329 17.94 18.48 -17.76
C TYR A 329 16.66 18.05 -18.50
N SER A 330 15.61 18.89 -18.46
CA SER A 330 14.30 18.62 -19.07
C SER A 330 14.34 18.43 -20.59
N ASP A 331 15.23 19.13 -21.28
CA ASP A 331 15.47 19.01 -22.74
C ASP A 331 16.75 18.21 -23.08
N ALA A 332 17.42 17.61 -22.09
CA ALA A 332 18.70 16.93 -22.30
C ALA A 332 18.57 15.67 -23.19
N SER A 333 19.51 15.47 -24.10
CA SER A 333 19.59 14.26 -24.93
C SER A 333 20.32 13.12 -24.19
N PRO A 334 20.19 11.85 -24.66
CA PRO A 334 20.97 10.73 -24.14
C PRO A 334 22.48 10.97 -24.09
N ARG A 335 23.02 11.78 -25.03
CA ARG A 335 24.46 12.10 -25.11
C ARG A 335 24.93 12.93 -23.92
N ASP A 336 24.07 13.82 -23.42
CA ASP A 336 24.40 14.80 -22.38
C ASP A 336 24.45 14.16 -20.97
N ILE A 337 23.87 12.97 -20.84
CA ILE A 337 23.95 12.07 -19.67
C ILE A 337 24.98 10.94 -19.92
N GLY A 338 25.75 11.02 -21.02
CA GLY A 338 26.88 10.12 -21.29
C GLY A 338 26.55 8.78 -21.95
N ILE A 339 25.32 8.57 -22.43
CA ILE A 339 24.94 7.31 -23.09
C ILE A 339 25.68 7.16 -24.44
N PRO A 340 26.40 6.04 -24.69
CA PRO A 340 27.09 5.82 -25.96
C PRO A 340 26.18 5.74 -27.18
N LEU A 341 26.64 6.27 -28.32
CA LEU A 341 25.85 6.39 -29.57
C LEU A 341 25.39 5.05 -30.17
N LYS A 342 26.05 3.95 -29.79
CA LYS A 342 25.71 2.55 -30.14
C LYS A 342 24.43 2.03 -29.44
N LEU A 343 23.95 2.70 -28.38
CA LEU A 343 22.84 2.21 -27.54
C LEU A 343 21.50 2.92 -27.81
N PHE A 344 21.44 3.93 -28.68
CA PHE A 344 20.19 4.63 -28.99
C PHE A 344 20.17 5.11 -30.45
N PRO A 345 18.98 5.21 -31.09
CA PRO A 345 18.87 5.51 -32.51
C PRO A 345 19.27 6.95 -32.86
N GLN A 346 20.00 7.11 -33.97
CA GLN A 346 20.48 8.41 -34.46
C GLN A 346 19.48 9.04 -35.44
N ASN A 347 18.37 9.61 -34.93
CA ASN A 347 17.40 10.44 -35.67
C ASN A 347 16.89 9.86 -37.02
N THR A 348 16.66 8.55 -37.10
CA THR A 348 16.19 7.84 -38.31
C THR A 348 14.66 7.82 -38.47
N GLY A 349 14.04 9.00 -38.53
CA GLY A 349 12.77 9.22 -39.25
C GLY A 349 11.54 8.37 -38.89
N SER A 350 11.43 7.83 -37.67
CA SER A 350 10.24 7.07 -37.26
C SER A 350 8.98 7.96 -37.21
N PRO A 351 7.83 7.56 -37.77
CA PRO A 351 6.62 8.41 -37.83
C PRO A 351 5.94 8.74 -36.50
N GLN A 352 6.52 8.32 -35.36
CA GLN A 352 6.08 8.67 -34.02
C GLN A 352 7.31 9.04 -33.19
N GLY A 353 7.30 10.24 -32.59
CA GLY A 353 8.39 10.80 -31.79
C GLY A 353 8.52 10.21 -30.39
N SER A 354 8.34 8.89 -30.25
CA SER A 354 8.52 8.19 -28.97
C SER A 354 10.00 7.97 -28.67
N TYR A 355 10.38 8.18 -27.41
CA TYR A 355 11.74 7.97 -26.94
C TYR A 355 12.12 6.47 -26.94
N PRO A 356 13.37 6.08 -27.30
CA PRO A 356 13.82 4.68 -27.41
C PRO A 356 13.48 3.77 -26.21
N TYR A 357 13.68 4.24 -24.98
CA TYR A 357 13.34 3.46 -23.77
C TYR A 357 12.00 3.91 -23.15
N GLY A 358 11.07 4.40 -23.97
CA GLY A 358 9.74 4.84 -23.52
C GLY A 358 8.93 3.75 -22.81
N SER A 359 9.14 2.49 -23.20
CA SER A 359 8.63 1.29 -22.52
C SER A 359 9.13 1.19 -21.08
N ALA A 360 10.44 1.29 -20.86
CA ALA A 360 11.04 1.24 -19.53
C ALA A 360 10.64 2.44 -18.65
N ILE A 361 10.50 3.64 -19.24
CA ILE A 361 9.97 4.81 -18.51
C ILE A 361 8.52 4.57 -18.07
N GLN A 362 7.69 3.96 -18.92
CA GLN A 362 6.28 3.69 -18.61
C GLN A 362 6.12 2.56 -17.59
N GLU A 363 6.96 1.52 -17.65
CA GLU A 363 7.04 0.46 -16.63
C GLU A 363 7.45 1.05 -15.28
N LEU A 364 8.53 1.86 -15.23
CA LEU A 364 8.99 2.50 -13.99
C LEU A 364 7.93 3.42 -13.34
N LYS A 365 7.00 3.99 -14.13
CA LYS A 365 5.86 4.75 -13.61
C LYS A 365 4.80 3.91 -12.92
N LEU A 366 4.74 2.60 -13.16
CA LEU A 366 3.83 1.70 -12.43
C LEU A 366 4.28 1.51 -10.96
N LEU A 367 5.57 1.70 -10.66
CA LEU A 367 6.14 1.53 -9.32
C LEU A 367 5.42 2.38 -8.26
N ILE A 368 5.09 3.64 -8.57
CA ILE A 368 4.41 4.55 -7.62
C ILE A 368 2.92 4.23 -7.40
N HIS A 369 2.34 3.31 -8.19
CA HIS A 369 0.93 2.92 -8.09
C HIS A 369 0.70 1.63 -7.29
N ASP A 370 1.68 0.72 -7.25
CA ASP A 370 1.61 -0.46 -6.38
C ASP A 370 1.77 -0.08 -4.89
N ARG A 371 1.47 -1.02 -3.99
CA ARG A 371 1.56 -0.90 -2.52
C ARG A 371 2.27 -2.08 -1.85
N CYS A 372 2.62 -3.13 -2.60
CA CYS A 372 3.43 -4.25 -2.12
C CYS A 372 4.92 -3.98 -2.45
N PRO A 373 5.85 -4.09 -1.49
CA PRO A 373 7.29 -3.95 -1.74
C PRO A 373 7.79 -4.89 -2.84
N GLN A 374 7.37 -6.16 -2.82
CA GLN A 374 7.86 -7.18 -3.75
C GLN A 374 7.49 -6.86 -5.20
N ARG A 375 6.24 -6.46 -5.48
CA ARG A 375 5.81 -6.05 -6.83
C ARG A 375 6.50 -4.79 -7.34
N LYS A 376 6.92 -3.88 -6.44
CA LYS A 376 7.76 -2.73 -6.80
C LYS A 376 9.18 -3.15 -7.16
N LEU A 377 9.76 -4.10 -6.44
CA LEU A 377 11.05 -4.69 -6.77
C LEU A 377 11.00 -5.41 -8.14
N GLU A 378 9.95 -6.20 -8.39
CA GLU A 378 9.66 -6.79 -9.71
C GLU A 378 9.48 -5.72 -10.81
N CYS A 379 8.92 -4.55 -10.49
CA CYS A 379 8.78 -3.43 -11.42
C CYS A 379 10.14 -2.81 -11.78
N ILE A 380 11.08 -2.71 -10.82
CA ILE A 380 12.47 -2.32 -11.10
C ILE A 380 13.15 -3.39 -11.98
N VAL A 381 13.04 -4.67 -11.65
CA VAL A 381 13.62 -5.78 -12.45
C VAL A 381 13.06 -5.77 -13.88
N ARG A 382 11.74 -5.61 -14.06
CA ARG A 382 11.11 -5.47 -15.39
C ARG A 382 11.59 -4.22 -16.13
N THR A 383 11.77 -3.09 -15.44
CA THR A 383 12.34 -1.86 -16.02
C THR A 383 13.75 -2.10 -16.55
N LEU A 384 14.64 -2.75 -15.79
CA LEU A 384 16.02 -3.02 -16.22
C LEU A 384 16.07 -4.04 -17.36
N ARG A 385 15.24 -5.10 -17.32
CA ARG A 385 15.14 -6.06 -18.41
C ARG A 385 14.63 -5.42 -19.72
N LEU A 386 13.69 -4.47 -19.64
CA LEU A 386 13.27 -3.66 -20.79
C LEU A 386 14.40 -2.75 -21.32
N ILE A 387 15.20 -2.14 -20.44
CA ILE A 387 16.39 -1.37 -20.85
C ILE A 387 17.37 -2.25 -21.61
N CYS A 388 17.68 -3.44 -21.08
CA CYS A 388 18.61 -4.37 -21.72
C CYS A 388 18.12 -4.80 -23.11
N ALA A 389 16.86 -5.23 -23.24
CA ALA A 389 16.30 -5.63 -24.52
C ALA A 389 16.38 -4.50 -25.58
N CYS A 390 15.92 -3.29 -25.24
CA CYS A 390 15.97 -2.15 -26.16
C CYS A 390 17.41 -1.78 -26.57
N ALA A 391 18.36 -1.81 -25.64
CA ALA A 391 19.76 -1.48 -25.95
C ALA A 391 20.48 -2.61 -26.72
N GLU A 392 20.07 -3.87 -26.59
CA GLU A 392 20.54 -4.97 -27.44
C GLU A 392 20.01 -4.85 -28.87
N ASP A 393 18.71 -4.54 -29.03
CA ASP A 393 18.11 -4.25 -30.34
C ASP A 393 18.86 -3.12 -31.07
N TYR A 394 19.18 -2.00 -30.39
CA TYR A 394 19.90 -0.87 -31.01
C TYR A 394 21.36 -1.17 -31.37
N ARG A 395 22.00 -2.15 -30.70
CA ARG A 395 23.33 -2.64 -31.08
C ARG A 395 23.26 -3.54 -32.30
N CYS A 396 22.32 -4.48 -32.33
CA CYS A 396 22.07 -5.34 -33.50
C CYS A 396 21.72 -4.53 -34.76
N LEU A 397 21.03 -3.39 -34.62
CA LEU A 397 20.74 -2.46 -35.71
C LEU A 397 21.96 -1.65 -36.21
N HIS A 398 23.06 -1.59 -35.46
CA HIS A 398 24.33 -0.97 -35.89
C HIS A 398 25.39 -1.99 -36.33
N GLU A 399 25.43 -3.18 -35.73
CA GLU A 399 26.40 -4.26 -36.02
C GLU A 399 25.90 -5.18 -37.15
N GLY A 400 25.80 -4.65 -38.37
CA GLY A 400 25.22 -5.35 -39.52
C GLY A 400 25.97 -6.63 -39.95
N ASP A 401 25.26 -7.77 -39.89
CA ASP A 401 25.56 -9.12 -40.42
C ASP A 401 26.91 -9.81 -40.09
N THR A 402 27.93 -9.11 -39.61
CA THR A 402 29.25 -9.72 -39.36
C THR A 402 29.38 -10.38 -37.98
N THR A 403 28.78 -11.56 -37.86
CA THR A 403 28.81 -12.51 -36.71
C THR A 403 28.03 -12.07 -35.46
N PRO A 404 27.17 -12.95 -34.89
CA PRO A 404 26.43 -12.63 -33.67
C PRO A 404 27.34 -12.70 -32.45
N LYS A 405 28.02 -11.60 -32.14
CA LYS A 405 28.63 -11.42 -30.82
C LYS A 405 27.52 -11.13 -29.82
N THR A 406 27.32 -12.02 -28.87
CA THR A 406 26.52 -11.79 -27.66
C THR A 406 27.22 -10.78 -26.75
N ALA A 407 27.28 -9.52 -27.20
CA ALA A 407 27.85 -8.38 -26.48
C ALA A 407 26.82 -7.84 -25.49
N ALA A 408 26.43 -8.70 -24.54
CA ALA A 408 25.52 -8.38 -23.45
C ALA A 408 25.94 -7.09 -22.74
N ILE A 409 24.96 -6.31 -22.33
CA ILE A 409 25.17 -4.97 -21.78
C ILE A 409 25.88 -5.07 -20.42
N GLY A 410 27.09 -4.50 -20.35
CA GLY A 410 27.83 -4.36 -19.10
C GLY A 410 27.25 -3.24 -18.22
N ALA A 411 27.57 -3.26 -16.93
CA ALA A 411 27.10 -2.26 -15.97
C ALA A 411 27.43 -0.81 -16.40
N ASP A 412 28.59 -0.59 -17.03
CA ASP A 412 29.03 0.70 -17.56
C ASP A 412 28.18 1.21 -18.74
N ASP A 413 27.60 0.31 -19.53
CA ASP A 413 26.62 0.65 -20.58
C ASP A 413 25.21 0.84 -19.99
N LEU A 414 24.85 0.07 -18.95
CA LEU A 414 23.51 0.06 -18.32
C LEU A 414 23.23 1.29 -17.46
N LEU A 415 24.15 1.65 -16.55
CA LEU A 415 23.88 2.67 -15.52
C LEU A 415 23.56 4.06 -16.10
N PRO A 416 24.25 4.56 -17.16
CA PRO A 416 23.88 5.82 -17.81
C PRO A 416 22.47 5.80 -18.42
N ILE A 417 22.04 4.65 -18.98
CA ILE A 417 20.67 4.50 -19.50
C ILE A 417 19.66 4.53 -18.35
N LEU A 418 19.93 3.79 -17.28
CA LEU A 418 19.04 3.75 -16.11
C LEU A 418 18.90 5.14 -15.44
N SER A 419 20.00 5.90 -15.34
CA SER A 419 19.98 7.30 -14.91
C SER A 419 19.11 8.17 -15.81
N TYR A 420 19.19 8.02 -17.13
CA TYR A 420 18.34 8.78 -18.06
C TYR A 420 16.87 8.34 -17.99
N VAL A 421 16.58 7.04 -17.87
CA VAL A 421 15.21 6.52 -17.68
C VAL A 421 14.61 7.04 -16.36
N ALA A 422 15.38 7.04 -15.27
CA ALA A 422 14.98 7.62 -13.99
C ALA A 422 14.72 9.14 -14.11
N LEU A 423 15.59 9.89 -14.81
CA LEU A 423 15.42 11.33 -15.07
C LEU A 423 14.15 11.61 -15.89
N ARG A 424 13.90 10.87 -16.98
CA ARG A 424 12.70 11.01 -17.84
C ARG A 424 11.43 10.45 -17.21
N CYS A 425 11.53 9.69 -16.12
CA CYS A 425 10.36 9.30 -15.33
C CYS A 425 9.68 10.52 -14.70
N GLN A 426 10.46 11.52 -14.27
CA GLN A 426 9.97 12.75 -13.62
C GLN A 426 9.19 12.49 -12.32
N CYS A 427 9.61 11.48 -11.55
CA CYS A 427 8.95 11.03 -10.32
C CYS A 427 9.91 11.11 -9.12
N PRO A 428 10.01 12.25 -8.41
CA PRO A 428 10.89 12.40 -7.24
C PRO A 428 10.61 11.35 -6.15
N GLN A 429 9.36 10.89 -6.06
CA GLN A 429 8.92 9.80 -5.18
C GLN A 429 9.75 8.52 -5.30
N LEU A 430 10.40 8.25 -6.45
CA LEU A 430 11.28 7.09 -6.62
C LEU A 430 12.41 7.04 -5.60
N VAL A 431 12.93 8.18 -5.13
CA VAL A 431 13.97 8.23 -4.10
C VAL A 431 13.44 7.66 -2.78
N SER A 432 12.26 8.11 -2.35
CA SER A 432 11.60 7.64 -1.11
C SER A 432 11.11 6.19 -1.23
N GLU A 433 10.60 5.78 -2.39
CA GLU A 433 10.16 4.41 -2.64
C GLU A 433 11.35 3.44 -2.62
N CYS A 434 12.45 3.73 -3.34
CA CYS A 434 13.62 2.84 -3.35
C CYS A 434 14.32 2.75 -1.98
N ALA A 435 14.29 3.81 -1.17
CA ALA A 435 14.72 3.74 0.23
C ALA A 435 13.79 2.87 1.10
N ALA A 436 12.47 2.90 0.84
CA ALA A 436 11.52 2.02 1.52
C ALA A 436 11.67 0.55 1.09
N LEU A 437 12.09 0.26 -0.15
CA LEU A 437 12.40 -1.10 -0.58
C LEU A 437 13.67 -1.65 0.07
N GLU A 438 14.71 -0.83 0.26
CA GLU A 438 15.93 -1.22 0.97
C GLU A 438 15.66 -1.60 2.43
N GLU A 439 14.79 -0.86 3.12
CA GLU A 439 14.42 -1.15 4.52
C GLU A 439 13.42 -2.32 4.63
N PHE A 440 12.47 -2.50 3.70
CA PHE A 440 11.39 -3.48 3.86
C PHE A 440 11.53 -4.82 3.12
N ILE A 441 12.39 -4.94 2.11
CA ILE A 441 12.59 -6.22 1.41
C ILE A 441 13.49 -7.12 2.27
N HIS A 442 12.99 -8.32 2.61
CA HIS A 442 13.76 -9.32 3.35
C HIS A 442 15.08 -9.68 2.65
N GLU A 443 16.20 -9.67 3.40
CA GLU A 443 17.59 -9.78 2.89
C GLU A 443 17.79 -10.93 1.89
N GLY A 444 17.09 -12.05 2.06
CA GLY A 444 17.17 -13.21 1.16
C GLY A 444 16.86 -12.90 -0.31
N TYR A 445 16.00 -11.92 -0.59
CA TYR A 445 15.72 -11.45 -1.97
C TYR A 445 16.80 -10.48 -2.48
N LEU A 446 17.47 -9.76 -1.59
CA LEU A 446 18.52 -8.78 -1.96
C LEU A 446 19.86 -9.43 -2.32
N ILE A 447 19.99 -10.75 -2.17
CA ILE A 447 21.17 -11.54 -2.60
C ILE A 447 21.13 -11.85 -4.11
N GLY A 448 19.96 -11.69 -4.77
CA GLY A 448 19.72 -12.08 -6.16
C GLY A 448 19.89 -10.97 -7.22
N GLU A 449 19.29 -11.21 -8.40
CA GLU A 449 19.16 -10.22 -9.49
C GLU A 449 18.40 -8.97 -8.99
N GLU A 450 17.41 -9.20 -8.14
CA GLU A 450 16.52 -8.23 -7.54
C GLU A 450 17.28 -7.17 -6.73
N GLY A 451 18.21 -7.61 -5.86
CA GLY A 451 19.09 -6.73 -5.09
C GLY A 451 20.09 -5.95 -5.96
N TYR A 452 20.64 -6.59 -7.00
CA TYR A 452 21.47 -5.90 -7.99
C TYR A 452 20.66 -4.81 -8.73
N CYS A 453 19.41 -5.11 -9.12
CA CYS A 453 18.53 -4.15 -9.77
C CYS A 453 18.16 -2.97 -8.86
N LEU A 454 17.85 -3.22 -7.58
CA LEU A 454 17.58 -2.16 -6.60
C LEU A 454 18.81 -1.27 -6.38
N THR A 455 19.99 -1.87 -6.15
CA THR A 455 21.25 -1.14 -5.94
C THR A 455 21.62 -0.30 -7.17
N SER A 456 21.40 -0.83 -8.38
CA SER A 456 21.61 -0.10 -9.64
C SER A 456 20.64 1.08 -9.78
N MET A 457 19.36 0.89 -9.41
CA MET A 457 18.35 1.94 -9.42
C MET A 457 18.66 3.05 -8.39
N GLN A 458 19.10 2.70 -7.19
CA GLN A 458 19.54 3.66 -6.17
C GLN A 458 20.77 4.45 -6.62
N SER A 459 21.73 3.78 -7.28
CA SER A 459 22.92 4.42 -7.87
C SER A 459 22.55 5.40 -8.98
N ALA A 460 21.59 5.04 -9.84
CA ALA A 460 21.05 5.90 -10.88
C ALA A 460 20.33 7.13 -10.30
N LEU A 461 19.52 6.95 -9.25
CA LEU A 461 18.87 8.06 -8.54
C LEU A 461 19.89 9.00 -7.89
N ALA A 462 20.90 8.47 -7.18
CA ALA A 462 21.95 9.27 -6.58
C ALA A 462 22.78 10.05 -7.63
N TYR A 463 23.01 9.47 -8.81
CA TYR A 463 23.59 10.20 -9.93
C TYR A 463 22.69 11.35 -10.39
N VAL A 464 21.40 11.11 -10.62
CA VAL A 464 20.42 12.15 -11.03
C VAL A 464 20.32 13.26 -9.99
N GLU A 465 20.31 12.94 -8.70
CA GLU A 465 20.39 13.92 -7.62
C GLU A 465 21.65 14.79 -7.74
N SER A 466 22.82 14.21 -8.02
CA SER A 466 24.08 14.98 -8.09
C SER A 466 24.15 15.99 -9.24
N LEU A 467 23.37 15.81 -10.33
CA LEU A 467 23.42 16.66 -11.54
C LEU A 467 23.25 18.16 -11.26
N HIS A 468 22.38 18.55 -10.32
CA HIS A 468 22.19 19.97 -9.98
C HIS A 468 23.44 20.61 -9.34
N THR A 469 24.34 19.82 -8.74
CA THR A 469 25.61 20.31 -8.19
C THR A 469 26.71 20.41 -9.25
N GLY A 470 26.69 19.54 -10.26
CA GLY A 470 27.68 19.55 -11.35
C GLY A 470 27.65 20.85 -12.15
N VAL A 471 26.45 21.41 -12.39
CA VAL A 471 26.30 22.70 -13.08
C VAL A 471 26.79 23.89 -12.23
N ALA A 472 26.72 23.80 -10.89
CA ALA A 472 27.33 24.80 -10.01
C ALA A 472 28.88 24.76 -10.00
N GLN A 473 29.49 23.71 -10.57
CA GLN A 473 30.94 23.60 -10.77
C GLN A 473 31.40 23.86 -12.21
N LEU A 474 30.49 24.13 -13.15
CA LEU A 474 30.86 24.64 -14.47
C LEU A 474 31.38 26.08 -14.32
N PRO A 475 32.65 26.37 -14.67
CA PRO A 475 33.19 27.71 -14.54
C PRO A 475 32.46 28.67 -15.48
N VAL A 476 32.19 29.89 -15.00
CA VAL A 476 31.49 30.96 -15.73
C VAL A 476 32.37 31.48 -16.88
N GLY A 477 32.40 30.73 -17.98
CA GLY A 477 33.31 30.96 -19.10
C GLY A 477 33.05 30.10 -20.35
N LYS A 478 31.92 29.40 -20.44
CA LYS A 478 31.46 28.68 -21.65
C LYS A 478 29.98 28.96 -21.99
N LEU A 479 29.62 30.24 -21.95
CA LEU A 479 28.44 30.80 -22.62
C LEU A 479 28.94 31.92 -23.53
N ILE A 480 29.20 31.57 -24.79
CA ILE A 480 29.50 32.42 -25.95
C ILE A 480 28.77 31.81 -27.13
#